data_AF-A0A644ZTP8-F1
#
_entry.id   AF-A0A644ZTP8-F1
#
_cell.length_a   1.000
_cell.length_b   1.000
_cell.length_c   1.000
_cell.angle_alpha   90.00
_cell.angle_beta   90.00
_cell.angle_gamma   90.00
#
_symmetry.space_group_name_H-M   'P 1'
#
loop_
_entity.id
_entity.type
_entity.pdbx_description
1 polymer ?
#
loop_
_entity_poly.entity_id
_entity_poly.type
_entity_poly.pdbx_seq_one_letter_code
_entity_poly.pdbx_strand_id
1 'polypeptide(L)'
;MARLASRFASMNVIRRERPLTNDELMHVVPSIFSEDKHDSRSERYTYIPTITVLEKLREEGFLPFFACQTRTRDEGKRGHTKHMMRLRRAGQIAGKEVPEIILLNSHDGSSSYQMIPGMFRFVCTNGMICGQTFG
;
A
#
# COMPACT_ATOMS: atom_id res chain seq x y z
N MET A 1 4.00 12.13 16.23
CA MET A 1 4.54 11.66 14.93
C MET A 1 4.27 10.17 14.82
N ALA A 2 3.33 9.75 13.97
CA ALA A 2 3.15 8.34 13.67
C ALA A 2 4.41 7.81 12.97
N ARG A 3 5.21 7.01 13.68
CA ARG A 3 6.40 6.38 13.12
C ARG A 3 5.96 5.24 12.23
N LEU A 4 6.13 5.37 10.91
CA LEU A 4 6.07 4.24 9.98
C LEU A 4 7.23 3.30 10.34
N ALA A 5 6.97 2.29 11.17
CA ALA A 5 7.96 1.36 11.75
C ALA A 5 8.51 0.34 10.72
N SER A 6 8.50 0.71 9.45
CA SER A 6 8.38 -0.21 8.34
C SER A 6 9.52 0.01 7.36
N ARG A 7 10.62 -0.72 7.52
CA ARG A 7 11.71 -0.71 6.54
C ARG A 7 11.33 -1.52 5.30
N PHE A 8 11.24 -0.86 4.15
CA PHE A 8 11.18 -1.52 2.84
C PHE A 8 12.61 -1.61 2.28
N ALA A 9 13.32 -2.71 2.57
CA ALA A 9 14.61 -2.99 1.95
C ALA A 9 14.39 -3.81 0.68
N SER A 10 14.93 -3.37 -0.46
CA SER A 10 14.78 -4.02 -1.78
C SER A 10 13.31 -4.28 -2.17
N MET A 11 12.67 -3.28 -2.78
CA MET A 11 11.25 -3.35 -3.16
C MET A 11 11.04 -3.26 -4.68
N ASN A 12 10.00 -3.93 -5.17
CA ASN A 12 9.37 -3.53 -6.42
C ASN A 12 8.60 -2.24 -6.15
N VAL A 13 8.72 -1.25 -7.03
CA VAL A 13 8.06 0.05 -6.86
C VAL A 13 7.52 0.54 -8.19
N ILE A 14 6.33 1.12 -8.16
CA ILE A 14 5.75 1.83 -9.28
C ILE A 14 5.14 3.15 -8.81
N ARG A 15 5.36 4.18 -9.62
CA ARG A 15 4.78 5.50 -9.42
C ARG A 15 4.37 6.06 -10.77
N ARG A 16 3.19 6.64 -10.83
CA ARG A 16 2.68 7.35 -12.01
C ARG A 16 2.04 8.68 -11.58
N GLU A 17 1.97 9.62 -12.51
CA GLU A 17 1.21 10.87 -12.33
C GLU A 17 -0.28 10.69 -12.63
N ARG A 18 -0.64 9.55 -13.21
CA ARG A 18 -2.00 9.04 -13.37
C ARG A 18 -2.29 7.91 -12.37
N PRO A 19 -3.56 7.57 -12.13
CA PRO A 19 -3.92 6.36 -11.39
C PRO A 19 -3.25 5.10 -11.96
N LEU A 20 -2.86 4.20 -11.06
CA LEU A 20 -2.33 2.87 -11.39
C LEU A 20 -3.49 1.92 -11.76
N THR A 21 -3.27 1.15 -12.82
CA THR A 21 -4.18 0.11 -13.30
C THR A 21 -4.04 -1.18 -12.49
N ASN A 22 -5.04 -2.06 -12.55
CA ASN A 22 -4.96 -3.37 -11.88
C ASN A 22 -3.83 -4.23 -12.46
N ASP A 23 -3.56 -4.15 -13.76
CA ASP A 23 -2.44 -4.88 -14.39
C ASP A 23 -1.08 -4.40 -13.87
N GLU A 24 -0.90 -3.08 -13.74
CA GLU A 24 0.30 -2.49 -13.14
C GLU A 24 0.48 -2.92 -11.68
N LEU A 25 -0.61 -2.95 -10.91
CA LEU A 25 -0.58 -3.40 -9.52
C LEU A 25 -0.29 -4.90 -9.42
N MET A 26 -0.87 -5.73 -10.29
CA MET A 26 -0.65 -7.17 -10.32
C MET A 26 0.82 -7.51 -10.58
N HIS A 27 1.48 -6.72 -11.45
CA HIS A 27 2.89 -6.92 -11.76
C HIS A 27 3.82 -6.52 -10.60
N VAL A 28 3.51 -5.43 -9.89
CA VAL A 28 4.43 -4.78 -8.95
C VAL A 28 4.15 -5.16 -7.50
N VAL A 29 2.87 -5.27 -7.15
CA VAL A 29 2.36 -5.58 -5.80
C VAL A 29 1.35 -6.74 -5.82
N PRO A 30 1.71 -7.93 -6.37
CA PRO A 30 0.79 -9.07 -6.47
C PRO A 30 0.17 -9.48 -5.13
N SER A 31 0.82 -9.19 -3.99
CA SER A 31 0.30 -9.55 -2.66
C SER A 31 -1.05 -8.93 -2.33
N ILE A 32 -1.43 -7.80 -2.97
CA ILE A 32 -2.73 -7.18 -2.71
C ILE A 32 -3.90 -8.00 -3.24
N PHE A 33 -3.64 -8.86 -4.24
CA PHE A 33 -4.62 -9.72 -4.91
C PHE A 33 -4.67 -11.13 -4.31
N SER A 34 -3.82 -11.44 -3.33
CA SER A 34 -3.92 -12.73 -2.64
C SER A 34 -5.30 -12.82 -1.98
N GLU A 35 -6.09 -13.82 -2.36
CA GLU A 35 -7.37 -14.13 -1.70
C GLU A 35 -7.17 -15.11 -0.53
N ASP A 36 -6.03 -15.80 -0.51
CA ASP A 36 -5.72 -16.83 0.47
C ASP A 36 -4.96 -16.29 1.69
N LYS A 37 -5.39 -16.75 2.86
CA LYS A 37 -4.61 -16.69 4.09
C LYS A 37 -3.38 -17.58 3.93
N HIS A 38 -2.22 -17.16 4.42
CA HIS A 38 -1.15 -18.12 4.68
C HIS A 38 -1.64 -19.13 5.73
N ASP A 39 -1.36 -20.42 5.55
CA ASP A 39 -1.81 -21.55 6.41
C ASP A 39 -1.45 -21.42 7.91
N SER A 40 -0.68 -20.39 8.28
CA SER A 40 -0.19 -20.13 9.63
C SER A 40 -1.14 -19.30 10.49
N ARG A 41 -2.38 -19.01 10.04
CA ARG A 41 -3.33 -18.12 10.74
C ARG A 41 -4.62 -18.83 11.15
N SER A 42 -5.08 -18.59 12.36
CA SER A 42 -6.25 -19.23 12.97
C SER A 42 -7.59 -18.84 12.31
N GLU A 43 -8.62 -19.68 12.48
CA GLU A 43 -9.98 -19.49 11.94
C GLU A 43 -10.65 -18.17 12.37
N ARG A 44 -10.23 -17.57 13.50
CA ARG A 44 -10.80 -16.32 14.03
C ARG A 44 -10.33 -15.04 13.30
N TYR A 45 -9.39 -15.15 12.35
CA TYR A 45 -8.89 -13.99 11.62
C TYR A 45 -9.78 -13.67 10.40
N THR A 46 -10.45 -12.52 10.40
CA THR A 46 -11.17 -12.02 9.22
C THR A 46 -10.18 -11.52 8.19
N TYR A 47 -9.95 -12.32 7.15
CA TYR A 47 -9.11 -11.94 6.03
C TYR A 47 -9.91 -11.02 5.10
N ILE A 48 -9.52 -9.75 5.04
CA ILE A 48 -10.02 -8.84 4.03
C ILE A 48 -8.88 -8.67 3.01
N PRO A 49 -9.05 -9.18 1.77
CA PRO A 49 -8.07 -8.97 0.71
C PRO A 49 -7.81 -7.47 0.54
N THR A 50 -6.54 -7.10 0.37
CA THR A 50 -6.19 -5.67 0.26
C THR A 50 -6.84 -5.05 -0.99
N ILE A 51 -7.04 -5.83 -2.05
CA ILE A 51 -7.77 -5.41 -3.25
C ILE A 51 -9.21 -4.96 -2.95
N THR A 52 -9.94 -5.65 -2.06
CA THR A 52 -11.30 -5.26 -1.67
C THR A 52 -11.33 -3.88 -1.02
N VAL A 53 -10.34 -3.59 -0.17
CA VAL A 53 -10.20 -2.26 0.44
C VAL A 53 -9.86 -1.21 -0.62
N LEU A 54 -8.97 -1.54 -1.56
CA LEU A 54 -8.59 -0.64 -2.65
C LEU A 54 -9.79 -0.28 -3.54
N GLU A 55 -10.64 -1.24 -3.91
CA GLU A 55 -11.81 -0.95 -4.74
C GLU A 55 -12.82 -0.07 -4.00
N LYS A 56 -13.08 -0.31 -2.71
CA LYS A 56 -13.91 0.60 -1.88
C LYS A 56 -13.35 2.01 -1.84
N LEU A 57 -12.03 2.17 -1.71
CA LEU A 57 -11.39 3.49 -1.74
C LEU A 57 -11.52 4.17 -3.11
N ARG A 58 -11.49 3.40 -4.21
CA ARG A 58 -11.71 3.93 -5.55
C ARG A 58 -13.13 4.45 -5.74
N GLU A 59 -14.14 3.75 -5.21
CA GLU A 59 -15.54 4.20 -5.20
C GLU A 59 -15.67 5.55 -4.47
N GLU A 60 -14.93 5.74 -3.38
CA GLU A 60 -14.85 7.00 -2.62
C GLU A 60 -13.94 8.06 -3.29
N GLY A 61 -13.40 7.77 -4.48
CA GLY A 61 -12.59 8.69 -5.27
C GLY A 61 -11.10 8.75 -4.88
N PHE A 62 -10.61 7.82 -4.06
CA PHE A 62 -9.19 7.67 -3.74
C PHE A 62 -8.53 6.66 -4.68
N LEU A 63 -7.62 7.16 -5.52
CA LEU A 63 -6.97 6.39 -6.57
C LEU A 63 -5.50 6.14 -6.22
N PRO A 64 -4.94 4.95 -6.53
CA PRO A 64 -3.54 4.64 -6.24
C PRO A 64 -2.60 5.32 -7.24
N PHE A 65 -1.58 6.04 -6.76
CA PHE A 65 -0.54 6.67 -7.61
C PHE A 65 0.86 6.11 -7.35
N PHE A 66 1.01 5.37 -6.25
CA PHE A 66 2.23 4.72 -5.84
C PHE A 66 1.89 3.37 -5.21
N ALA A 67 2.68 2.35 -5.55
CA ALA A 67 2.63 1.06 -4.89
C ALA A 67 4.03 0.46 -4.78
N CYS A 68 4.32 -0.21 -3.68
CA CYS A 68 5.53 -1.00 -3.54
C CYS A 68 5.30 -2.27 -2.73
N GLN A 69 6.12 -3.29 -2.98
CA GLN A 69 6.11 -4.56 -2.26
C GLN A 69 7.55 -5.00 -2.01
N THR A 70 7.81 -5.51 -0.81
CA THR A 70 9.12 -6.07 -0.44
C THR A 70 9.42 -7.30 -1.29
N ARG A 71 10.61 -7.38 -1.87
CA ARG A 71 11.04 -8.56 -2.63
C ARG A 71 11.35 -9.71 -1.69
N THR A 72 10.95 -10.91 -2.09
CA THR A 72 11.35 -12.17 -1.45
C THR A 72 11.99 -13.08 -2.50
N ARG A 73 12.96 -13.90 -2.08
CA ARG A 73 13.53 -14.97 -2.92
C ARG A 73 12.70 -16.25 -2.85
N ASP A 74 11.85 -16.36 -1.84
CA ASP A 74 10.92 -17.46 -1.61
C ASP A 74 9.62 -17.19 -2.37
N GLU A 75 9.35 -17.95 -3.43
CA GLU A 75 8.18 -17.79 -4.30
C GLU A 75 6.87 -17.98 -3.54
N GLY A 76 6.83 -18.89 -2.55
CA GLY A 76 5.65 -19.13 -1.72
C GLY A 76 5.26 -17.93 -0.85
N LYS A 77 6.20 -17.02 -0.58
CA LYS A 77 5.95 -15.80 0.20
C LYS A 77 5.60 -14.60 -0.68
N ARG A 78 5.73 -14.70 -2.00
CA ARG A 78 5.53 -13.56 -2.92
C ARG A 78 4.10 -13.00 -2.85
N GLY A 79 3.11 -13.84 -2.59
CA GLY A 79 1.72 -13.42 -2.36
C GLY A 79 1.46 -12.78 -0.99
N HIS A 80 2.41 -12.86 -0.05
CA HIS A 80 2.17 -12.51 1.34
C HIS A 80 3.10 -11.44 1.92
N THR A 81 4.18 -11.12 1.20
CA THR A 81 5.12 -10.09 1.62
C THR A 81 4.43 -8.74 1.80
N LYS A 82 5.02 -7.93 2.66
CA LYS A 82 4.63 -6.56 2.92
C LYS A 82 4.50 -5.70 1.66
N HIS A 83 3.41 -4.95 1.58
CA HIS A 83 3.14 -3.95 0.55
C HIS A 83 2.68 -2.61 1.14
N MET A 84 2.87 -1.57 0.35
CA MET A 84 2.38 -0.22 0.62
C MET A 84 1.75 0.36 -0.64
N MET A 85 0.64 1.06 -0.47
CA MET A 85 0.03 1.89 -1.50
C MET A 85 -0.19 3.30 -0.98
N ARG A 86 -0.05 4.30 -1.85
CA ARG A 86 -0.42 5.69 -1.56
C ARG A 86 -1.54 6.08 -2.50
N LEU A 87 -2.67 6.45 -1.91
CA LEU A 87 -3.86 6.85 -2.62
C LEU A 87 -4.07 8.35 -2.49
N ARG A 88 -4.57 8.97 -3.55
CA ARG A 88 -4.92 10.40 -3.59
C ARG A 88 -6.33 10.57 -4.08
N ARG A 89 -6.99 11.63 -3.63
CA ARG A 89 -8.33 11.97 -4.13
C ARG A 89 -8.26 12.45 -5.57
N ALA A 90 -9.18 11.99 -6.41
CA ALA A 90 -9.34 12.47 -7.78
C ALA A 90 -9.46 14.01 -7.79
N GLY A 91 -8.70 14.67 -8.68
CA GLY A 91 -8.65 16.13 -8.78
C GLY A 91 -7.67 16.84 -7.85
N GLN A 92 -7.15 16.20 -6.80
CA GLN A 92 -6.14 16.76 -5.88
C GLN A 92 -4.77 16.08 -6.04
N ILE A 93 -4.31 16.00 -7.29
CA ILE A 93 -3.12 15.21 -7.67
C ILE A 93 -1.84 16.06 -7.67
N ALA A 94 -1.96 17.35 -8.06
CA ALA A 94 -0.85 18.26 -8.25
C ALA A 94 -0.85 19.34 -7.16
N GLY A 95 -0.03 19.15 -6.13
CA GLY A 95 0.18 20.11 -5.05
C GLY A 95 1.50 19.80 -4.34
N LYS A 96 2.14 20.82 -3.75
CA LYS A 96 3.36 20.60 -2.94
C LYS A 96 3.06 19.68 -1.75
N GLU A 97 1.85 19.78 -1.21
CA GLU A 97 1.28 18.95 -0.16
C GLU A 97 -0.07 18.47 -0.66
N VAL A 98 -0.27 17.16 -0.66
CA VAL A 98 -1.51 16.53 -1.12
C VAL A 98 -2.09 15.66 -0.01
N PRO A 99 -3.42 15.62 0.16
CA PRO A 99 -4.05 14.67 1.05
C PRO A 99 -3.88 13.27 0.46
N GLU A 100 -3.19 12.41 1.20
CA GLU A 100 -3.04 11.01 0.82
C GLU A 100 -3.50 10.09 1.93
N ILE A 101 -3.90 8.89 1.52
CA ILE A 101 -4.07 7.74 2.39
C ILE A 101 -2.93 6.78 2.09
N ILE A 102 -2.16 6.44 3.11
CA ILE A 102 -1.11 5.42 3.01
C ILE A 102 -1.69 4.13 3.57
N LEU A 103 -1.75 3.11 2.73
CA LEU A 103 -2.22 1.78 3.07
C LEU A 103 -1.00 0.86 3.15
N LEU A 104 -0.73 0.29 4.32
CA LEU A 104 0.35 -0.64 4.59
C LEU A 104 -0.25 -1.96 5.05
N ASN A 105 0.19 -3.09 4.48
CA ASN A 105 -0.23 -4.39 4.99
C ASN A 105 0.83 -5.46 4.70
N SER A 106 0.73 -6.61 5.35
CA SER A 106 1.41 -7.84 4.98
C SER A 106 0.50 -9.03 5.31
N HIS A 107 0.49 -10.03 4.45
CA HIS A 107 -0.32 -11.23 4.69
C HIS A 107 0.52 -12.37 5.34
N ASP A 108 1.83 -12.19 5.50
CA ASP A 108 2.74 -13.10 6.22
C ASP A 108 2.85 -12.80 7.73
N GLY A 109 2.19 -11.74 8.20
CA GLY A 109 2.22 -11.33 9.60
C GLY A 109 3.42 -10.52 10.05
N SER A 110 4.32 -10.15 9.13
CA SER A 110 5.47 -9.28 9.41
C SER A 110 5.07 -7.83 9.68
N SER A 111 3.85 -7.43 9.38
CA SER A 111 3.27 -6.11 9.58
C SER A 111 1.74 -6.18 9.66
N SER A 112 1.16 -5.35 10.52
CA SER A 112 -0.29 -5.19 10.58
C SER A 112 -0.82 -4.31 9.44
N TYR A 113 -2.10 -4.46 9.14
CA TYR A 113 -2.84 -3.51 8.32
C TYR A 113 -2.83 -2.14 8.99
N GLN A 114 -2.37 -1.11 8.26
CA GLN A 114 -2.40 0.29 8.70
C GLN A 114 -2.96 1.16 7.57
N MET A 115 -3.88 2.05 7.91
CA MET A 115 -4.41 3.08 7.03
C MET A 115 -4.13 4.43 7.68
N ILE A 116 -3.31 5.25 7.01
CA ILE A 116 -2.78 6.48 7.58
C ILE A 116 -3.17 7.65 6.67
N PRO A 117 -4.25 8.39 6.99
CA PRO A 117 -4.57 9.62 6.30
C PRO A 117 -3.64 10.76 6.77
N GLY A 118 -3.22 11.60 5.84
CA GLY A 118 -2.33 12.73 6.15
C GLY A 118 -2.11 13.67 4.98
N MET A 119 -1.54 14.83 5.27
CA MET A 119 -0.96 15.71 4.27
C MET A 119 0.50 15.32 4.08
N PHE A 120 0.81 14.74 2.93
CA PHE A 120 2.16 14.27 2.64
C PHE A 120 2.81 15.13 1.57
N ARG A 121 4.07 15.52 1.82
CA ARG A 121 4.85 16.29 0.87
C ARG A 121 5.54 15.34 -0.12
N PHE A 122 5.67 15.79 -1.37
CA PHE A 122 6.30 15.08 -2.49
C PHE A 122 7.83 14.86 -2.36
N VAL A 123 8.42 14.82 -1.16
CA VAL A 123 9.89 14.84 -1.01
C VAL A 123 10.55 13.47 -1.24
N CYS A 124 9.88 12.51 -1.88
CA CYS A 124 10.49 11.19 -1.95
C CYS A 124 10.26 10.35 -3.19
N THR A 125 11.18 10.56 -4.11
CA THR A 125 11.74 9.56 -5.01
C THR A 125 12.20 8.27 -4.29
N ASN A 126 12.51 8.31 -2.98
CA ASN A 126 13.05 7.18 -2.20
C ASN A 126 12.09 6.53 -1.21
N GLY A 127 10.79 6.87 -1.23
CA GLY A 127 9.81 6.29 -0.29
C GLY A 127 9.86 6.80 1.16
N MET A 128 10.65 7.83 1.48
CA MET A 128 10.51 8.58 2.73
C MET A 128 9.18 9.33 2.72
N ILE A 129 8.51 9.34 3.86
CA ILE A 129 7.23 10.02 4.01
C ILE A 129 7.47 11.13 5.02
N CYS A 130 7.36 12.38 4.58
CA CYS A 130 7.39 13.56 5.43
C CYS A 130 6.03 14.25 5.28
N GLY A 131 5.29 14.35 6.37
CA GLY A 131 3.93 14.87 6.36
C GLY A 131 3.33 14.92 7.76
N GLN A 132 2.22 15.63 7.88
CA GLN A 132 1.41 15.64 9.10
C GLN A 132 0.33 14.56 8.95
N THR A 133 0.27 13.63 9.91
CA THR A 133 -0.82 12.66 10.00
C THR A 133 -2.02 13.31 10.66
N PHE A 134 -3.22 12.97 10.20
CA PHE A 134 -4.45 13.35 10.89
C PHE A 134 -4.73 12.30 11.97
N GLY A 135 -4.01 12.39 13.09
CA GLY A 135 -4.03 11.42 14.19
C GLY A 135 -2.71 11.32 14.92
#